data_AF-A0AAV0CNY0-F1
#
_entry.id   AF-A0AAV0CNY0-F1
#
_cell.length_a   1.000
_cell.length_b   1.000
_cell.length_c   1.000
_cell.angle_alpha   90.00
_cell.angle_beta   90.00
_cell.angle_gamma   90.00
#
_symmetry.space_group_name_H-M   'P 1'
#
loop_
_entity.id
_entity.type
_entity.pdbx_description
1 polymer ?
#
loop_
_entity_poly.entity_id
_entity_poly.type
_entity_poly.pdbx_seq_one_letter_code
_entity_poly.pdbx_strand_id
1 'polypeptide(L)'
;MQALAVSAGGLIPPPPQQRGLRFTGNCRRAKRLSVWAGQFPAFLPIEVQNIKDPQARKLASRIERLPVSFSEGCIMSSCVMPVEQSGENPVVLLHGFDSSLLEWRYVFPMLEEAGLETWAIDIVGWGFSDLERLPACDVTSKRDHLYQVLISYMEYLLVHFMLIFVSVLESIYQKANDIGWAKSWICSCYRLFYQLSTSCG
;
A
#
# COMPACT_ATOMS: atom_id res chain seq x y z
N MET A 1 -66.53 32.00 3.69
CA MET A 1 -66.21 31.26 2.44
C MET A 1 -65.14 32.07 1.73
N GLN A 2 -63.91 31.67 1.43
CA GLN A 2 -63.12 30.43 1.44
C GLN A 2 -61.65 30.90 1.68
N ALA A 3 -60.95 30.37 2.67
CA ALA A 3 -59.95 29.29 2.57
C ALA A 3 -58.60 29.71 1.93
N LEU A 4 -57.59 29.73 2.80
CA LEU A 4 -56.15 29.73 2.50
C LEU A 4 -55.79 28.51 1.64
N ALA A 5 -54.90 28.70 0.66
CA ALA A 5 -54.18 27.63 0.01
C ALA A 5 -52.70 28.03 -0.13
N VAL A 6 -51.88 27.45 0.75
CA VAL A 6 -50.43 27.36 0.61
C VAL A 6 -50.17 26.21 -0.36
N SER A 7 -49.48 26.46 -1.47
CA SER A 7 -49.01 25.39 -2.36
C SER A 7 -47.49 25.34 -2.32
N ALA A 8 -47.01 24.27 -1.70
CA ALA A 8 -45.64 23.81 -1.77
C ALA A 8 -45.46 22.91 -3.01
N GLY A 9 -44.35 23.06 -3.70
CA GLY A 9 -43.87 22.12 -4.72
C GLY A 9 -43.01 22.84 -5.75
N GLY A 10 -41.80 22.42 -6.08
CA GLY A 10 -40.94 21.37 -5.57
C GLY A 10 -39.61 21.60 -6.29
N LEU A 11 -38.52 21.81 -5.57
CA LEU A 11 -37.20 21.90 -6.16
C LEU A 11 -36.80 20.50 -6.61
N ILE A 12 -36.83 20.26 -7.92
CA ILE A 12 -36.27 19.05 -8.52
C ILE A 12 -34.76 19.14 -8.36
N PRO A 13 -34.10 18.23 -7.62
CA PRO A 13 -32.64 18.20 -7.58
C PRO A 13 -32.11 17.80 -8.97
N PRO A 14 -30.98 18.37 -9.42
CA PRO A 14 -30.37 17.97 -10.68
C PRO A 14 -30.02 16.48 -10.61
N PRO A 15 -30.14 15.74 -11.74
CA PRO A 15 -29.78 14.33 -11.75
C PRO A 15 -28.31 14.17 -11.36
N PRO A 16 -27.95 13.09 -10.65
CA PRO A 16 -26.57 12.81 -10.30
C PRO A 16 -25.77 12.70 -11.61
N GLN A 17 -24.84 13.62 -11.81
CA GLN A 17 -23.82 13.49 -12.84
C GLN A 17 -22.95 12.30 -12.45
N GLN A 18 -23.34 11.10 -12.88
CA GLN A 18 -22.43 9.97 -13.00
C GLN A 18 -21.42 10.32 -14.10
N ARG A 19 -20.42 11.15 -13.77
CA ARG A 19 -19.14 11.05 -14.45
C ARG A 19 -18.54 9.73 -14.02
N GLY A 20 -18.86 8.70 -14.78
CA GLY A 20 -18.06 7.49 -14.83
C GLY A 20 -16.64 7.88 -15.22
N LEU A 21 -15.80 8.12 -14.22
CA LEU A 21 -14.36 7.99 -14.39
C LEU A 21 -14.11 6.50 -14.56
N ARG A 22 -14.14 6.05 -15.82
CA ARG A 22 -13.50 4.79 -16.18
C ARG A 22 -12.02 4.97 -15.86
N PHE A 23 -11.59 4.45 -14.72
CA PHE A 23 -10.19 4.28 -14.40
C PHE A 23 -9.63 3.18 -15.33
N THR A 24 -9.33 3.55 -16.57
CA THR A 24 -8.51 2.72 -17.46
C THR A 24 -7.08 3.26 -17.45
N GLY A 25 -6.46 3.27 -16.27
CA GLY A 25 -5.04 3.49 -16.12
C GLY A 25 -4.33 2.15 -16.17
N ASN A 26 -3.93 1.69 -17.36
CA ASN A 26 -3.08 0.51 -17.48
C ASN A 26 -1.71 0.85 -16.87
N CYS A 27 -1.46 0.45 -15.61
CA CYS A 27 -0.13 0.54 -14.99
C CYS A 27 0.84 -0.55 -15.48
N ARG A 28 0.46 -1.26 -16.55
CA ARG A 28 1.33 -2.23 -17.21
C ARG A 28 2.45 -1.47 -17.89
N ARG A 29 3.65 -1.61 -17.31
CA ARG A 29 4.95 -1.19 -17.85
C ARG A 29 5.39 0.25 -17.57
N ALA A 30 5.00 0.83 -16.43
CA ALA A 30 5.82 1.91 -15.87
C ALA A 30 7.16 1.29 -15.45
N LYS A 31 8.20 1.45 -16.29
CA LYS A 31 9.58 1.12 -15.90
C LYS A 31 9.87 1.81 -14.56
N ARG A 32 10.72 1.21 -13.72
CA ARG A 32 11.29 1.83 -12.52
C ARG A 32 11.99 3.13 -12.94
N LEU A 33 11.25 4.24 -12.94
CA LEU A 33 11.69 5.52 -13.48
C LEU A 33 12.38 6.28 -12.34
N SER A 34 13.68 6.08 -12.19
CA SER A 34 14.50 7.00 -11.41
C SER A 34 15.08 8.05 -12.36
N VAL A 35 14.39 9.20 -12.45
CA VAL A 35 14.92 10.39 -13.13
C VAL A 35 15.63 11.21 -12.06
N TRP A 36 16.93 11.40 -12.22
CA TRP A 36 17.78 12.12 -11.26
C TRP A 36 18.06 13.52 -11.79
N ALA A 37 17.87 14.53 -10.93
CA ALA A 37 18.30 15.89 -11.20
C ALA A 37 19.37 16.27 -10.15
N GLY A 38 20.61 15.84 -10.38
CA GLY A 38 21.71 16.03 -9.43
C GLY A 38 21.71 15.01 -8.29
N GLN A 39 21.89 15.47 -7.05
CA GLN A 39 22.01 14.62 -5.85
C GLN A 39 20.71 13.93 -5.43
N PHE A 40 19.56 14.41 -5.91
CA PHE A 40 18.24 13.95 -5.49
C PHE A 40 17.37 13.51 -6.68
N PRO A 41 16.37 12.63 -6.45
CA PRO A 41 15.35 12.33 -7.44
C PRO A 41 14.61 13.58 -7.90
N ALA A 42 14.35 13.71 -9.21
CA ALA A 42 13.78 14.90 -9.81
C ALA A 42 12.32 15.19 -9.38
N PHE A 43 11.62 14.20 -8.83
CA PHE A 43 10.26 14.37 -8.32
C PHE A 43 10.22 14.96 -6.91
N LEU A 44 11.35 15.03 -6.21
CA LEU A 44 11.39 15.66 -4.90
C LEU A 44 11.30 17.19 -5.05
N PRO A 45 10.64 17.87 -4.10
CA PRO A 45 10.55 19.32 -4.08
C PRO A 45 11.95 19.94 -4.00
N ILE A 46 12.17 21.10 -4.64
CA ILE A 46 13.49 21.76 -4.68
C ILE A 46 14.01 22.09 -3.28
N GLU A 47 13.09 22.28 -2.34
CA GLU A 47 13.30 22.51 -0.91
C GLU A 47 14.12 21.40 -0.24
N VAL A 48 14.16 20.18 -0.80
CA VAL A 48 15.03 19.09 -0.32
C VAL A 48 16.50 19.52 -0.29
N GLN A 49 16.90 20.44 -1.18
CA GLN A 49 18.27 20.97 -1.22
C GLN A 49 18.61 21.81 0.02
N ASN A 50 17.61 22.38 0.69
CA ASN A 50 17.77 23.22 1.87
C ASN A 50 17.88 22.40 3.18
N ILE A 51 17.65 21.09 3.12
CA ILE A 51 17.80 20.20 4.27
C ILE A 51 19.25 20.23 4.75
N LYS A 52 19.46 20.62 6.01
CA LYS A 52 20.78 20.72 6.65
C LYS A 52 21.29 19.39 7.21
N ASP A 53 20.38 18.52 7.64
CA ASP A 53 20.74 17.26 8.27
C ASP A 53 21.31 16.27 7.23
N PRO A 54 22.57 15.82 7.37
CA PRO A 54 23.20 14.93 6.39
C PRO A 54 22.51 13.57 6.30
N GLN A 55 21.95 13.05 7.40
CA GLN A 55 21.24 11.77 7.38
C GLN A 55 19.93 11.87 6.62
N ALA A 56 19.14 12.95 6.84
CA ALA A 56 17.96 13.24 6.03
C ALA A 56 18.30 13.35 4.53
N ARG A 57 19.40 14.04 4.18
CA ARG A 57 19.83 14.15 2.77
C ARG A 57 20.21 12.79 2.19
N LYS A 58 20.95 11.98 2.93
CA LYS A 58 21.35 10.64 2.50
C LYS A 58 20.12 9.77 2.25
N LEU A 59 19.14 9.77 3.17
CA LEU A 59 17.89 9.04 3.00
C LEU A 59 17.06 9.60 1.83
N ALA A 60 16.93 10.93 1.72
CA ALA A 60 16.19 11.60 0.63
C ALA A 60 16.77 11.26 -0.75
N SER A 61 18.09 11.14 -0.86
CA SER A 61 18.74 10.75 -2.12
C SER A 61 18.38 9.32 -2.56
N ARG A 62 17.90 8.46 -1.65
CA ARG A 62 17.52 7.08 -1.96
C ARG A 62 16.03 6.89 -2.23
N ILE A 63 15.23 7.96 -2.17
CA ILE A 63 13.79 7.84 -2.39
C ILE A 63 13.52 7.45 -3.83
N GLU A 64 12.76 6.39 -4.01
CA GLU A 64 12.23 5.99 -5.31
C GLU A 64 10.71 6.11 -5.30
N ARG A 65 10.10 6.27 -6.47
CA ARG A 65 8.65 6.16 -6.64
C ARG A 65 8.32 4.87 -7.39
N LEU A 66 7.51 4.02 -6.79
CA LEU A 66 7.06 2.74 -7.33
C LEU A 66 5.59 2.81 -7.75
N PRO A 67 5.21 2.26 -8.92
CA PRO A 67 3.81 2.20 -9.32
C PRO A 67 3.04 1.21 -8.44
N VAL A 68 1.94 1.65 -7.81
CA VAL A 68 1.08 0.79 -6.98
C VAL A 68 -0.33 0.86 -7.53
N SER A 69 -0.84 -0.27 -7.99
CA SER A 69 -2.22 -0.41 -8.47
C SER A 69 -3.11 -0.94 -7.35
N PHE A 70 -4.25 -0.31 -7.14
CA PHE A 70 -5.23 -0.64 -6.09
C PHE A 70 -6.65 -0.28 -6.57
N SER A 71 -7.66 -0.47 -5.72
CA SER A 71 -9.07 -0.35 -6.12
C SER A 71 -9.46 1.01 -6.74
N GLU A 72 -8.76 2.08 -6.35
CA GLU A 72 -9.06 3.45 -6.81
C GLU A 72 -8.12 3.96 -7.92
N GLY A 73 -7.22 3.10 -8.44
CA GLY A 73 -6.36 3.43 -9.57
C GLY A 73 -4.91 3.03 -9.36
N CYS A 74 -4.00 3.79 -9.96
CA CYS A 74 -2.56 3.56 -9.83
C CYS A 74 -1.85 4.85 -9.44
N ILE A 75 -1.00 4.79 -8.42
CA ILE A 75 -0.26 5.92 -7.89
C ILE A 75 1.24 5.60 -7.79
N MET A 76 2.06 6.61 -8.10
CA MET A 76 3.51 6.51 -7.94
C MET A 76 3.86 6.78 -6.48
N SER A 77 4.11 5.72 -5.73
CA SER A 77 4.26 5.72 -4.27
C SER A 77 5.72 5.82 -3.88
N SER A 78 6.07 6.76 -3.01
CA SER A 78 7.45 6.93 -2.56
C SER A 78 7.84 5.91 -1.50
N CYS A 79 9.04 5.36 -1.67
CA CYS A 79 9.66 4.49 -0.69
C CYS A 79 11.18 4.61 -0.72
N VAL A 80 11.83 4.10 0.33
CA VAL A 80 13.25 3.75 0.32
C VAL A 80 13.34 2.24 0.43
N MET A 81 14.03 1.63 -0.54
CA MET A 81 14.27 0.20 -0.60
C MET A 81 15.52 -0.20 0.18
N PRO A 82 15.54 -1.44 0.70
CA PRO A 82 16.74 -2.00 1.31
C PRO A 82 17.86 -2.15 0.27
N VAL A 83 19.11 -2.06 0.72
CA VAL A 83 20.27 -2.37 -0.14
C VAL A 83 20.32 -3.86 -0.49
N GLU A 84 20.03 -4.72 0.48
CA GLU A 84 20.00 -6.17 0.33
C GLU A 84 18.61 -6.70 0.67
N GLN A 85 18.06 -7.53 -0.21
CA GLN A 85 16.82 -8.26 0.04
C GLN A 85 17.21 -9.65 0.52
N SER A 86 17.12 -9.89 1.82
CA SER A 86 17.42 -11.21 2.39
C SER A 86 16.29 -12.20 2.11
N GLY A 87 15.09 -11.70 1.82
CA GLY A 87 13.88 -12.50 1.67
C GLY A 87 13.32 -13.01 3.00
N GLU A 88 13.87 -12.54 4.12
CA GLU A 88 13.49 -12.93 5.47
C GLU A 88 12.92 -11.72 6.23
N ASN A 89 11.69 -11.86 6.75
CA ASN A 89 11.01 -10.96 7.68
C ASN A 89 11.35 -9.45 7.53
N PRO A 90 10.88 -8.79 6.46
CA PRO A 90 11.19 -7.38 6.24
C PRO A 90 10.61 -6.49 7.34
N VAL A 91 11.37 -5.45 7.71
CA VAL A 91 10.92 -4.39 8.62
C VAL A 91 10.35 -3.25 7.78
N VAL A 92 9.06 -2.99 7.93
CA VAL A 92 8.36 -1.91 7.21
C VAL A 92 8.12 -0.74 8.14
N LEU A 93 8.72 0.41 7.81
CA LEU A 93 8.62 1.65 8.54
C LEU A 93 7.55 2.56 7.93
N LEU A 94 6.58 2.94 8.76
CA LEU A 94 5.46 3.81 8.40
C LEU A 94 5.48 5.05 9.27
N HIS A 95 5.52 6.22 8.65
CA HIS A 95 5.57 7.50 9.36
C HIS A 95 4.24 7.87 10.04
N GLY A 96 4.29 8.85 10.94
CA GLY A 96 3.12 9.41 11.64
C GLY A 96 2.26 10.36 10.80
N PHE A 97 1.25 10.97 11.42
CA PHE A 97 0.31 11.88 10.75
C PHE A 97 1.02 13.11 10.14
N ASP A 98 0.64 13.47 8.91
CA ASP A 98 1.13 14.62 8.14
C ASP A 98 2.66 14.72 8.02
N SER A 99 3.30 13.57 7.76
CA SER A 99 4.75 13.45 7.69
C SER A 99 5.23 12.67 6.46
N SER A 100 6.47 12.18 6.50
CA SER A 100 7.10 11.41 5.43
C SER A 100 8.10 10.39 5.98
N LEU A 101 8.58 9.51 5.10
CA LEU A 101 9.62 8.52 5.35
C LEU A 101 10.94 9.12 5.88
N LEU A 102 11.13 10.44 5.80
CA LEU A 102 12.30 11.13 6.38
C LEU A 102 12.30 11.15 7.91
N GLU A 103 11.19 10.79 8.58
CA GLU A 103 11.19 10.49 10.01
C GLU A 103 12.23 9.43 10.37
N TRP A 104 12.47 8.49 9.46
CA TRP A 104 13.35 7.34 9.67
C TRP A 104 14.83 7.60 9.34
N ARG A 105 15.23 8.83 9.04
CA ARG A 105 16.60 9.18 8.63
C ARG A 105 17.74 8.64 9.50
N TYR A 106 17.52 8.47 10.80
CA TYR A 106 18.51 7.87 11.72
C TYR A 106 18.26 6.38 11.97
N VAL A 107 16.99 5.96 12.03
CA VAL A 107 16.62 4.57 12.34
C VAL A 107 16.88 3.65 11.15
N PHE A 108 16.53 4.09 9.94
CA PHE A 108 16.70 3.34 8.71
C PHE A 108 18.14 2.82 8.52
N PRO A 109 19.19 3.67 8.54
CA PRO A 109 20.56 3.18 8.40
C PRO A 109 20.97 2.24 9.54
N MET A 110 20.50 2.46 10.78
CA MET A 110 20.81 1.56 11.91
C MET A 110 20.21 0.16 11.73
N LEU A 111 19.01 0.06 11.16
CA LEU A 111 18.38 -1.23 10.87
C LEU A 111 19.09 -1.96 9.72
N GLU A 112 19.49 -1.23 8.67
CA GLU A 112 20.29 -1.81 7.59
C GLU A 112 21.68 -2.26 8.09
N GLU A 113 22.34 -1.47 8.92
CA GLU A 113 23.62 -1.84 9.55
C GLU A 113 23.50 -3.08 10.45
N ALA A 114 22.31 -3.30 11.04
CA ALA A 114 21.99 -4.52 11.78
C ALA A 114 21.66 -5.73 10.86
N GLY A 115 21.73 -5.58 9.54
CA GLY A 115 21.46 -6.63 8.57
C GLY A 115 19.97 -6.90 8.32
N LEU A 116 19.08 -5.97 8.68
CA LEU A 116 17.64 -6.13 8.49
C LEU A 116 17.20 -5.61 7.12
N GLU A 117 16.43 -6.41 6.38
CA GLU A 117 15.74 -5.96 5.17
C GLU A 117 14.70 -4.89 5.55
N THR A 118 15.08 -3.62 5.42
CA THR A 118 14.29 -2.49 5.90
C THR A 118 13.71 -1.68 4.75
N TRP A 119 12.41 -1.44 4.82
CA TRP A 119 11.66 -0.62 3.88
C TRP A 119 11.07 0.58 4.61
N ALA A 120 11.12 1.77 4.01
CA ALA A 120 10.39 2.93 4.48
C ALA A 120 9.44 3.40 3.39
N ILE A 121 8.16 3.57 3.71
CA ILE A 121 7.11 3.85 2.72
C ILE A 121 6.32 5.07 3.17
N ASP A 122 6.03 5.97 2.23
CA ASP A 122 5.07 7.04 2.48
C ASP A 122 3.63 6.54 2.36
N ILE A 123 2.80 6.93 3.32
CA ILE A 123 1.38 6.64 3.29
C ILE A 123 0.73 7.51 2.21
N VAL A 124 -0.11 6.91 1.36
CA VAL A 124 -0.82 7.65 0.29
C VAL A 124 -1.55 8.89 0.84
N GLY A 125 -1.40 10.01 0.13
CA GLY A 125 -1.90 11.32 0.55
C GLY A 125 -0.92 12.15 1.39
N TRP A 126 0.23 11.59 1.77
CA TRP A 126 1.31 12.29 2.47
C TRP A 126 2.68 12.01 1.84
N GLY A 127 3.71 12.64 2.40
CA GLY A 127 5.10 12.47 2.00
C GLY A 127 5.37 12.85 0.55
N PHE A 128 6.17 12.03 -0.13
CA PHE A 128 6.65 12.30 -1.47
C PHE A 128 5.97 11.45 -2.54
N SER A 129 4.82 10.84 -2.25
CA SER A 129 4.05 10.11 -3.26
C SER A 129 3.47 11.09 -4.29
N ASP A 130 2.99 10.59 -5.42
CA ASP A 130 2.36 11.44 -6.43
C ASP A 130 1.01 11.99 -5.94
N LEU A 131 1.03 13.22 -5.43
CA LEU A 131 -0.14 13.90 -4.88
C LEU A 131 -1.05 14.54 -5.96
N GLU A 132 -0.67 14.50 -7.24
CA GLU A 132 -1.53 15.03 -8.31
C GLU A 132 -2.67 14.06 -8.66
N ARG A 133 -2.47 12.77 -8.40
CA ARG A 133 -3.42 11.69 -8.70
C ARG A 133 -3.87 10.97 -7.43
N LEU A 134 -4.46 11.73 -6.51
CA LEU A 134 -4.85 11.18 -5.22
C LEU A 134 -6.17 10.39 -5.29
N PRO A 135 -6.21 9.20 -4.64
CA PRO A 135 -7.46 8.53 -4.29
C PRO A 135 -8.23 9.35 -3.23
N ALA A 136 -9.36 8.83 -2.76
CA ALA A 136 -10.13 9.44 -1.65
C ALA A 136 -9.30 9.64 -0.37
N CYS A 137 -8.19 8.91 -0.22
CA CYS A 137 -7.25 8.99 0.90
C CYS A 137 -7.92 8.77 2.26
N ASP A 138 -9.03 8.02 2.29
CA ASP A 138 -9.65 7.59 3.54
C ASP A 138 -8.88 6.40 4.14
N VAL A 139 -9.32 5.95 5.33
CA VAL A 139 -8.68 4.83 6.04
C VAL A 139 -8.67 3.55 5.19
N THR A 140 -9.72 3.31 4.42
CA THR A 140 -9.85 2.14 3.54
C THR A 140 -8.88 2.23 2.39
N SER A 141 -8.83 3.36 1.68
CA SER A 141 -7.90 3.58 0.57
C SER A 141 -6.44 3.47 1.01
N LYS A 142 -6.10 4.06 2.17
CA LYS A 142 -4.74 3.99 2.74
C LYS A 142 -4.34 2.56 3.08
N ARG A 143 -5.27 1.79 3.65
CA ARG A 143 -5.03 0.37 3.97
C ARG A 143 -4.88 -0.49 2.72
N ASP A 144 -5.76 -0.29 1.73
CA ASP A 144 -5.69 -1.02 0.46
C ASP A 144 -4.37 -0.71 -0.26
N HIS A 145 -4.02 0.56 -0.40
CA HIS A 145 -2.75 1.00 -0.96
C HIS A 145 -1.55 0.35 -0.27
N LEU A 146 -1.48 0.40 1.08
CA LEU A 146 -0.40 -0.23 1.83
C LEU A 146 -0.34 -1.73 1.58
N TYR A 147 -1.49 -2.42 1.62
CA TYR A 147 -1.55 -3.84 1.32
C TYR A 147 -1.02 -4.16 -0.08
N GLN A 148 -1.41 -3.37 -1.09
CA GLN A 148 -0.93 -3.52 -2.46
C GLN A 148 0.58 -3.30 -2.59
N VAL A 149 1.16 -2.35 -1.85
CA VAL A 149 2.63 -2.18 -1.79
C VAL A 149 3.30 -3.45 -1.27
N LEU A 150 2.83 -3.95 -0.14
CA LEU A 150 3.41 -5.13 0.51
C LEU A 150 3.38 -6.34 -0.43
N ILE A 151 2.23 -6.65 -1.04
CA ILE A 151 2.12 -7.83 -1.91
C ILE A 151 2.83 -7.68 -3.25
N SER A 152 3.00 -6.45 -3.76
CA SER A 152 3.62 -6.22 -5.07
C SER A 152 5.15 -6.20 -5.01
N TYR A 153 5.72 -5.82 -3.87
CA TYR A 153 7.15 -5.57 -3.74
C TYR A 153 7.84 -6.41 -2.67
N MET A 154 7.09 -7.12 -1.82
CA MET A 154 7.62 -7.98 -0.75
C MET A 154 7.06 -9.40 -0.89
N GLU A 155 7.55 -10.13 -1.90
CA GLU A 155 7.04 -11.45 -2.32
C GLU A 155 6.94 -12.48 -1.19
N TYR A 156 7.80 -12.36 -0.16
CA TYR A 156 7.89 -13.31 0.95
C TYR A 156 6.86 -13.12 2.05
N LEU A 157 6.23 -11.93 2.15
CA LEU A 157 5.24 -11.65 3.20
C LEU A 157 4.00 -12.52 3.04
N LEU A 158 3.58 -12.80 1.80
CA LEU A 158 2.47 -13.69 1.51
C LEU A 158 2.81 -15.16 1.79
N VAL A 159 4.03 -15.61 1.45
CA VAL A 159 4.47 -16.98 1.74
C VAL A 159 4.51 -17.21 3.24
N HIS A 160 5.03 -16.27 4.02
CA HIS A 160 5.10 -16.42 5.47
C HIS A 160 3.72 -16.36 6.13
N PHE A 161 2.83 -15.46 5.70
CA PHE A 161 1.45 -15.43 6.18
C PHE A 161 0.68 -16.71 5.80
N MET A 162 0.94 -17.27 4.61
CA MET A 162 0.41 -18.56 4.16
C MET A 162 0.94 -19.71 5.02
N LEU A 163 2.24 -19.77 5.32
CA LEU A 163 2.83 -20.80 6.19
C LEU A 163 2.33 -20.70 7.64
N ILE A 164 2.15 -19.49 8.16
CA ILE A 164 1.51 -19.26 9.46
C ILE A 164 0.06 -19.72 9.41
N PHE A 165 -0.70 -19.38 8.38
CA PHE A 165 -2.09 -19.82 8.24
C PHE A 165 -2.20 -21.34 8.10
N VAL A 166 -1.32 -21.98 7.32
CA VAL A 166 -1.23 -23.44 7.16
C VAL A 166 -0.88 -24.11 8.50
N SER A 167 0.11 -23.60 9.24
CA SER A 167 0.49 -24.17 10.54
C SER A 167 -0.59 -23.96 11.61
N VAL A 168 -1.28 -22.82 11.60
CA VAL A 168 -2.45 -22.57 12.45
C VAL A 168 -3.61 -23.49 12.08
N LEU A 169 -3.90 -23.65 10.79
CA LEU A 169 -4.93 -24.57 10.30
C LEU A 169 -4.59 -26.03 10.62
N GLU A 170 -3.33 -26.42 10.51
CA GLU A 170 -2.87 -27.76 10.86
C GLU A 170 -2.97 -27.98 12.38
N SER A 171 -2.63 -26.98 13.20
CA SER A 171 -2.86 -27.02 14.65
C SER A 171 -4.35 -27.13 15.00
N ILE A 172 -5.21 -26.39 14.29
CA ILE A 172 -6.67 -26.48 14.41
C ILE A 172 -7.16 -27.86 13.95
N TYR A 173 -6.66 -28.41 12.84
CA TYR A 173 -7.02 -29.72 12.32
C TYR A 173 -6.65 -30.85 13.29
N GLN A 174 -5.44 -30.80 13.85
CA GLN A 174 -4.98 -31.77 14.85
C GLN A 174 -5.83 -31.70 16.14
N LYS A 175 -6.30 -30.51 16.53
CA LYS A 175 -7.24 -30.35 17.66
C LYS A 175 -8.68 -30.73 17.30
N ALA A 176 -9.09 -30.60 16.04
CA ALA A 176 -10.42 -30.92 15.54
C ALA A 176 -10.59 -32.41 15.19
N ASN A 177 -9.57 -33.25 15.44
CA ASN A 177 -9.56 -34.66 15.08
C ASN A 177 -10.67 -35.50 15.75
N ASP A 178 -11.33 -34.95 16.78
CA ASP A 178 -12.50 -35.54 17.46
C ASP A 178 -13.85 -35.24 16.79
N ILE A 179 -13.91 -34.41 15.74
CA ILE A 179 -15.17 -33.92 15.19
C ILE A 179 -15.18 -34.04 13.65
N GLY A 180 -15.83 -35.08 13.13
CA GLY A 180 -15.76 -35.51 11.73
C GLY A 180 -16.17 -34.48 10.67
N TRP A 181 -16.98 -33.46 11.00
CA TRP A 181 -17.36 -32.40 10.06
C TRP A 181 -16.23 -31.39 9.79
N ALA A 182 -15.30 -31.22 10.73
CA ALA A 182 -14.19 -30.26 10.61
C ALA A 182 -13.19 -30.67 9.52
N LYS A 183 -13.02 -31.97 9.27
CA LYS A 183 -12.10 -32.50 8.25
C LYS A 183 -12.52 -32.12 6.83
N SER A 184 -13.82 -32.19 6.53
CA SER A 184 -14.36 -31.81 5.22
C SER A 184 -14.23 -30.31 4.96
N TRP A 185 -14.49 -29.49 5.98
CA TRP A 185 -14.38 -28.04 5.89
C TRP A 185 -12.92 -27.58 5.71
N ILE A 186 -11.98 -28.14 6.48
CA ILE A 186 -10.56 -27.82 6.38
C ILE A 186 -9.97 -28.25 5.03
N CYS A 187 -10.33 -29.43 4.50
CA CYS A 187 -9.95 -29.84 3.15
C CYS A 187 -10.48 -28.91 2.06
N SER A 188 -11.71 -28.39 2.22
CA SER A 188 -12.26 -27.37 1.31
C SER A 188 -11.48 -26.05 1.38
N CYS A 189 -11.10 -25.60 2.57
CA CYS A 189 -10.26 -24.41 2.76
C CYS A 189 -8.89 -24.57 2.09
N TYR A 190 -8.22 -25.72 2.28
CA TYR A 190 -6.94 -26.01 1.61
C TYR A 190 -7.07 -26.08 0.08
N ARG A 191 -8.17 -26.63 -0.44
CA ARG A 191 -8.39 -26.74 -1.89
C ARG A 191 -8.70 -25.38 -2.54
N LEU A 192 -9.49 -24.54 -1.88
CA LEU A 192 -9.76 -23.17 -2.31
C LEU A 192 -8.47 -22.34 -2.29
N PHE A 193 -7.63 -22.54 -1.28
CA PHE A 193 -6.33 -21.91 -1.14
C PHE A 193 -5.34 -22.30 -2.24
N TYR A 194 -5.26 -23.59 -2.59
CA TYR A 194 -4.40 -24.07 -3.70
C TYR A 194 -4.87 -23.53 -5.07
N GLN A 195 -6.17 -23.31 -5.24
CA GLN A 195 -6.71 -22.67 -6.44
C GLN A 195 -6.38 -21.17 -6.50
N LEU A 196 -6.42 -20.46 -5.37
CA LEU A 196 -6.07 -19.04 -5.31
C LEU A 196 -4.55 -18.81 -5.52
N SER A 197 -3.69 -19.72 -5.04
CA SER A 197 -2.24 -19.61 -5.24
C SER A 197 -1.79 -19.90 -6.67
N THR A 198 -2.51 -20.76 -7.40
CA THR A 198 -2.19 -21.14 -8.79
C THR A 198 -2.84 -20.24 -9.85
N SER A 199 -3.81 -19.40 -9.46
CA SER A 199 -4.51 -18.48 -10.38
C SER A 199 -3.79 -17.13 -10.56
N CYS A 200 -2.71 -16.88 -9.82
CA CYS A 200 -1.86 -15.68 -9.95
C CYS A 200 -0.59 -15.91 -10.80
N GLY A 201 -0.48 -17.05 -11.50
CA GLY A 201 0.62 -17.37 -12.43
C GLY A 201 0.37 -16.87 -13.85
#